data_AF-A0A7C6YNS4-F1
#
_entry.id   AF-A0A7C6YNS4-F1
#
_cell.length_a   1.000
_cell.length_b   1.000
_cell.length_c   1.000
_cell.angle_alpha   90.00
_cell.angle_beta   90.00
_cell.angle_gamma   90.00
#
_symmetry.space_group_name_H-M   'P 1'
#
loop_
_entity.id
_entity.type
_entity.pdbx_description
1 polymer ?
#
loop_
_entity_poly.entity_id
_entity_poly.type
_entity_poly.pdbx_seq_one_letter_code
_entity_poly.pdbx_strand_id
1 'polypeptide(L)'
;SQILIKYLVINYPEYLIARYNIELNGYKGNSPIQVLEQIAKNRGFLLSKSEFDVKRSSRTIMSEFRQGKLGRISLERPDEQDFWADY
;
A
#
# COMPACT_ATOMS: atom_id res chain seq x y z
N SER A 1 -8.39 1.98 -3.14
CA SER A 1 -6.96 1.70 -2.89
C SER A 1 -6.65 1.46 -1.43
N GLN A 2 -7.29 2.19 -0.49
CA GLN A 2 -7.03 2.03 0.94
C GLN A 2 -7.18 0.59 1.45
N ILE A 3 -8.20 -0.13 0.98
CA ILE A 3 -8.42 -1.55 1.33
C ILE A 3 -7.27 -2.45 0.90
N LEU A 4 -6.79 -2.29 -0.33
CA LEU A 4 -5.64 -3.04 -0.85
C LEU A 4 -4.40 -2.72 -0.01
N ILE A 5 -4.16 -1.46 0.34
CA ILE A 5 -2.99 -1.09 1.15
C ILE A 5 -3.07 -1.72 2.53
N LYS A 6 -4.24 -1.65 3.17
CA LYS A 6 -4.48 -2.34 4.44
C LYS A 6 -4.16 -3.83 4.32
N TYR A 7 -4.67 -4.49 3.29
CA TYR A 7 -4.41 -5.90 3.03
C TYR A 7 -2.92 -6.19 2.85
N LEU A 8 -2.22 -5.41 2.01
CA LEU A 8 -0.80 -5.60 1.73
C LEU A 8 0.07 -5.30 2.95
N VAL A 9 -0.25 -4.30 3.77
CA VAL A 9 0.48 -4.01 5.02
C VAL A 9 0.38 -5.17 6.00
N ILE A 10 -0.76 -5.87 6.04
CA ILE A 10 -0.99 -7.00 6.95
C ILE A 10 -0.34 -8.28 6.42
N ASN A 11 -0.55 -8.57 5.14
CA ASN A 11 -0.27 -9.88 4.58
C ASN A 11 1.02 -9.96 3.76
N TYR A 12 1.53 -8.83 3.27
CA TYR A 12 2.68 -8.73 2.37
C TYR A 12 3.52 -7.44 2.60
N PRO A 13 3.85 -7.07 3.86
CA PRO A 13 4.58 -5.82 4.13
C PRO A 13 5.95 -5.76 3.45
N GLU A 14 6.64 -6.90 3.33
CA GLU A 14 7.94 -7.02 2.70
C GLU A 14 7.94 -6.58 1.24
N TYR A 15 6.86 -6.84 0.49
CA TYR A 15 6.75 -6.40 -0.91
C TYR A 15 6.58 -4.88 -1.01
N LEU A 16 5.85 -4.27 -0.08
CA LEU A 16 5.72 -2.81 -0.04
C LEU A 16 7.04 -2.14 0.31
N ILE A 17 7.74 -2.65 1.33
CA ILE A 17 9.06 -2.15 1.75
C ILE A 17 10.05 -2.28 0.60
N ALA A 18 10.16 -3.45 -0.01
CA ALA A 18 11.11 -3.69 -1.10
C ALA A 18 10.80 -2.84 -2.35
N ARG A 19 9.52 -2.66 -2.69
CA ARG A 19 9.14 -1.90 -3.89
C ARG A 19 9.25 -0.38 -3.71
N TYR A 20 8.91 0.13 -2.53
CA TYR A 20 8.74 1.56 -2.28
C TYR A 20 9.73 2.17 -1.31
N ASN A 21 10.62 1.35 -0.73
CA ASN A 21 11.62 1.77 0.26
C ASN A 21 11.00 2.53 1.46
N ILE A 22 9.83 2.07 1.91
CA ILE A 22 9.07 2.69 3.00
C ILE A 22 9.31 1.96 4.32
N GLU A 23 9.00 2.62 5.42
CA GLU A 23 9.08 2.05 6.77
C GLU A 23 7.67 1.69 7.25
N LEU A 24 7.50 0.42 7.63
CA LEU A 24 6.23 -0.10 8.15
C LEU A 24 6.45 -0.70 9.55
N ASN A 25 5.63 -0.26 10.51
CA ASN A 25 5.56 -0.78 11.87
C ASN A 25 4.30 -1.65 12.08
N GLY A 26 3.90 -2.36 11.03
CA GLY A 26 2.65 -3.14 10.97
C GLY A 26 1.37 -2.28 10.86
N TYR A 27 0.20 -2.93 10.75
CA TYR A 27 -1.07 -2.23 10.52
C TYR A 27 -1.50 -1.30 11.67
N LYS A 28 -1.15 -1.61 12.92
CA LYS A 28 -1.43 -0.72 14.05
C LYS A 28 -0.58 0.57 14.03
N GLY A 29 0.56 0.54 13.34
CA GLY A 29 1.51 1.65 13.28
C GLY A 29 1.36 2.57 12.07
N ASN A 30 0.70 2.12 10.99
CA ASN A 30 0.59 2.89 9.76
C ASN A 30 -0.81 2.82 9.15
N SER A 31 -1.48 3.98 9.07
CA SER A 31 -2.73 4.09 8.30
C SER A 31 -2.46 3.96 6.79
N PRO A 32 -3.43 3.51 5.98
CA PRO A 32 -3.26 3.45 4.52
C PRO A 32 -2.85 4.78 3.88
N ILE A 33 -3.28 5.91 4.47
CA ILE A 33 -2.92 7.25 4.01
C ILE A 33 -1.44 7.53 4.29
N GLN A 34 -0.95 7.25 5.50
CA GLN A 34 0.46 7.43 5.84
C GLN A 34 1.38 6.59 4.94
N VAL A 35 0.95 5.37 4.59
CA VAL A 35 1.69 4.53 3.63
C VAL A 35 1.74 5.20 2.26
N LEU A 36 0.63 5.74 1.77
CA LEU A 36 0.59 6.44 0.48
C LEU A 36 1.44 7.71 0.46
N GLU A 37 1.50 8.44 1.58
CA GLU A 37 2.36 9.60 1.76
C GLU A 37 3.84 9.23 1.73
N GLN A 38 4.23 8.15 2.41
CA GLN A 38 5.60 7.64 2.32
C GLN A 38 5.97 7.22 0.88
N ILE A 39 5.05 6.54 0.18
CA ILE A 39 5.24 6.21 -1.24
C ILE A 39 5.38 7.48 -2.09
N ALA A 40 4.54 8.48 -1.84
CA ALA A 40 4.58 9.74 -2.58
C ALA A 40 5.92 10.46 -2.37
N LYS A 41 6.38 10.52 -1.11
CA LYS A 41 7.67 11.09 -0.72
C LYS A 41 8.83 10.40 -1.44
N ASN A 42 8.92 9.07 -1.36
CA ASN A 42 10.03 8.31 -1.93
C ASN A 42 10.03 8.32 -3.47
N ARG A 43 8.88 8.56 -4.09
CA ARG A 43 8.74 8.68 -5.56
C ARG A 43 8.75 10.10 -6.09
N GLY A 44 8.86 11.10 -5.23
CA GLY A 44 8.78 12.51 -5.64
C GLY A 44 7.42 12.91 -6.22
N PHE A 45 6.34 12.26 -5.79
CA PHE A 45 4.99 12.65 -6.18
C PHE A 45 4.54 13.84 -5.35
N LEU A 46 4.64 15.04 -5.93
CA LEU A 46 4.29 16.31 -5.31
C LEU A 46 3.06 16.91 -6.00
N LEU A 47 2.09 17.38 -5.21
CA LEU A 47 1.02 18.27 -5.68
C LEU A 47 1.49 19.72 -5.69
N SER A 48 2.25 20.10 -4.67
CA SER A 48 2.81 21.44 -4.49
C SER A 48 4.09 21.37 -3.66
N LYS A 49 4.74 22.52 -3.40
CA LYS A 49 6.01 22.59 -2.63
C LYS A 49 5.93 21.96 -1.24
N SER A 50 4.74 21.81 -0.67
CA SER A 50 4.55 21.29 0.70
C SER A 50 3.59 20.10 0.79
N GLU A 51 3.03 19.62 -0.32
CA GLU A 51 2.00 18.58 -0.30
C GLU A 51 2.31 17.42 -1.25
N PHE A 52 2.21 16.20 -0.72
CA PHE A 52 2.44 14.96 -1.46
C PHE A 52 1.19 14.50 -2.22
N ASP A 53 1.38 14.00 -3.45
CA ASP A 53 0.27 13.49 -4.28
C ASP A 53 -0.12 12.06 -3.90
N VAL A 54 -0.89 11.95 -2.82
CA VAL A 54 -1.47 10.71 -2.32
C VAL A 54 -2.37 10.03 -3.37
N LYS A 55 -3.10 10.82 -4.18
CA LYS A 55 -3.97 10.28 -5.24
C LYS A 55 -3.15 9.59 -6.33
N ARG A 56 -2.02 10.17 -6.73
CA ARG A 56 -1.10 9.56 -7.69
C ARG A 56 -0.41 8.32 -7.11
N SER A 57 -0.01 8.33 -5.84
CA SER A 57 0.46 7.11 -5.16
C SER A 57 -0.58 5.99 -5.22
N SER A 58 -1.83 6.31 -4.92
CA SER A 58 -2.97 5.37 -4.94
C SER A 58 -3.21 4.77 -6.33
N ARG A 59 -3.13 5.59 -7.40
CA ARG A 59 -3.23 5.08 -8.78
C ARG A 59 -2.03 4.21 -9.15
N THR A 60 -0.83 4.61 -8.72
CA THR A 60 0.42 3.91 -9.03
C THR A 60 0.43 2.51 -8.43
N ILE A 61 0.19 2.38 -7.12
CA ILE A 61 0.18 1.08 -6.44
C ILE A 61 -0.88 0.14 -7.01
N MET A 62 -2.07 0.66 -7.32
CA MET A 62 -3.14 -0.13 -7.92
C MET A 62 -2.76 -0.62 -9.33
N SER A 63 -2.10 0.23 -10.12
CA SER A 63 -1.63 -0.14 -11.46
C SER A 63 -0.53 -1.20 -11.39
N GLU A 64 0.45 -1.03 -10.49
CA GLU A 64 1.55 -1.97 -10.30
C GLU A 64 1.08 -3.32 -9.74
N PHE A 65 0.12 -3.31 -8.82
CA PHE A 65 -0.52 -4.51 -8.31
C PHE A 65 -1.17 -5.32 -9.44
N ARG A 66 -2.02 -4.69 -10.27
CA ARG A 66 -2.67 -5.37 -11.41
C ARG A 66 -1.69 -5.89 -12.46
N GLN A 67 -0.52 -5.25 -12.57
CA GLN A 67 0.55 -5.68 -13.47
C GLN A 67 1.46 -6.75 -12.86
N GLY A 68 1.21 -7.20 -11.62
CA GLY A 68 2.06 -8.17 -10.92
C GLY A 68 3.44 -7.61 -10.51
N LYS A 69 3.64 -6.30 -10.55
CA LYS A 69 4.95 -5.65 -10.30
C LYS A 69 5.33 -5.58 -8.82
N LEU A 70 4.40 -5.87 -7.93
CA LEU A 70 4.64 -5.95 -6.49
C LEU A 70 5.15 -7.33 -6.06
N GLY A 71 5.12 -8.32 -6.94
CA GLY A 71 5.48 -9.70 -6.62
C GLY A 71 4.28 -10.64 -6.69
N ARG A 72 4.45 -11.85 -6.14
CA ARG A 72 3.42 -12.89 -6.11
C ARG A 72 2.48 -12.65 -4.93
N ILE A 73 1.34 -12.04 -5.21
CA ILE A 73 0.31 -11.72 -4.21
C ILE A 73 -0.96 -12.49 -4.55
N SER A 74 -1.49 -13.23 -3.59
CA SER A 74 -2.87 -13.75 -3.61
C SER A 74 -3.74 -12.88 -2.71
N LEU A 75 -4.92 -12.49 -3.20
CA LEU A 75 -5.94 -11.78 -2.40
C LEU A 75 -6.92 -12.72 -1.69
N GLU A 76 -6.77 -14.02 -1.90
CA GLU A 76 -7.56 -15.06 -1.24
C GLU A 76 -6.61 -16.00 -0.51
N ARG A 77 -6.97 -16.38 0.71
CA ARG A 77 -6.28 -17.42 1.48
C ARG A 77 -7.31 -18.41 2.04
N PRO A 78 -7.01 -19.72 2.05
CA PRO A 78 -7.98 -20.75 2.43
C PRO A 78 -8.45 -20.67 3.89
N ASP A 79 -7.66 -20.04 4.76
CA ASP A 79 -7.89 -19.82 6.18
C ASP A 79 -8.39 -18.40 6.51
N GLU A 80 -8.67 -17.57 5.50
CA GLU A 80 -9.13 -16.20 5.69
C GLU A 80 -10.61 -16.15 6.06
N GLN A 81 -10.89 -16.30 7.36
CA GLN A 81 -12.18 -15.95 7.94
C GLN A 81 -12.18 -14.43 8.22
N ASP A 82 -12.95 -13.68 7.44
CA ASP A 82 -13.45 -12.35 7.81
C ASP A 82 -12.52 -11.13 7.73
N PHE A 83 -11.46 -11.10 6.91
CA PHE A 83 -10.76 -9.82 6.61
C PHE A 83 -11.72 -8.74 6.06
N TRP A 84 -12.75 -9.20 5.34
CA TRP A 84 -13.72 -8.36 4.65
C TRP A 84 -15.00 -8.10 5.46
N ALA A 85 -15.16 -8.69 6.65
CA ALA A 85 -16.42 -8.63 7.40
C ALA A 85 -16.75 -7.24 7.97
N ASP A 86 -15.74 -6.38 8.10
CA ASP A 86 -15.87 -5.03 8.66
C ASP A 86 -16.03 -3.92 7.58
N TYR A 87 -16.36 -4.27 6.33
CA TYR A 87 -16.48 -3.34 5.20
C TYR A 87 -17.86 -3.30 4.55
#